data_AF-A0A1Q6XFH2-F1
#
_entry.id   AF-A0A1Q6XFH2-F1
#
_cell.length_a   1.000
_cell.length_b   1.000
_cell.length_c   1.000
_cell.angle_alpha   90.00
_cell.angle_beta   90.00
_cell.angle_gamma   90.00
#
_symmetry.space_group_name_H-M   'P 1'
#
loop_
_entity.id
_entity.type
_entity.pdbx_description
1 polymer ?
#
loop_
_entity_poly.entity_id
_entity_poly.type
_entity_poly.pdbx_seq_one_letter_code
_entity_poly.pdbx_strand_id
1 'polypeptide(L)'
;FSEFGGPPAMNETRYSENHVRSLAAIIAELKDEIKDFVQTRVEMFKSELRETLDAWKTAVPLAAIAVLLLATAYLLLTIAVVMLIAVAFWDNPYRWFLAFLVVGALWSIGGGILGWLALREFRSKGLFPRKTIEVLKADKIWIQSEAGDPV
;
A
#
# COMPACT_ATOMS: atom_id res chain seq x y z
N PHE A 1 -61.47 65.03 16.89
CA PHE A 1 -60.60 64.63 18.01
C PHE A 1 -61.41 63.65 18.86
N SER A 2 -61.03 62.40 19.11
CA SER A 2 -59.72 61.75 19.07
C SER A 2 -59.90 60.22 19.03
N GLU A 3 -58.91 59.59 18.42
CA GLU A 3 -58.67 58.15 18.27
C GLU A 3 -59.00 57.26 19.48
N PHE A 4 -59.60 56.10 19.19
CA PHE A 4 -59.48 54.91 20.04
C PHE A 4 -58.74 53.83 19.24
N GLY A 5 -57.41 53.95 19.21
CA GLY A 5 -56.50 52.94 18.68
C GLY A 5 -55.99 52.07 19.83
N GLY A 6 -56.50 50.86 19.94
CA GLY A 6 -55.92 49.84 20.84
C GLY A 6 -54.55 49.40 20.30
N PRO A 7 -53.55 49.14 21.16
CA PRO A 7 -52.23 48.72 20.71
C PRO A 7 -52.28 47.33 20.07
N PRO A 8 -51.59 47.11 18.92
CA PRO A 8 -51.46 45.79 18.33
C PRO A 8 -50.54 44.93 19.21
N ALA A 9 -51.00 43.73 19.56
CA ALA A 9 -50.18 42.71 20.20
C ALA A 9 -48.95 42.42 19.32
N MET A 10 -47.76 42.83 19.80
CA MET A 10 -46.50 42.49 19.16
C MET A 10 -46.30 40.97 19.21
N ASN A 11 -46.29 40.35 18.04
CA ASN A 11 -46.04 38.93 17.88
C ASN A 11 -44.52 38.68 17.87
N GLU A 12 -43.92 38.47 19.04
CA GLU A 12 -42.48 38.25 19.24
C GLU A 12 -41.97 36.85 18.78
N THR A 13 -42.82 36.00 18.21
CA THR A 13 -42.43 34.61 17.88
C THR A 13 -41.68 34.45 16.55
N ARG A 14 -41.57 35.47 15.70
CA ARG A 14 -40.95 35.35 14.35
C ARG A 14 -39.42 35.39 14.31
N TYR A 15 -38.73 35.74 15.41
CA TYR A 15 -37.28 35.86 15.40
C TYR A 15 -36.52 34.52 15.55
N SER A 16 -37.12 33.52 16.19
CA SER A 16 -36.50 32.19 16.35
C SER A 16 -36.60 31.32 15.10
N GLU A 17 -37.68 31.42 14.32
CA GLU A 17 -37.92 30.53 13.18
C GLU A 17 -36.98 30.82 12.00
N ASN A 18 -36.61 32.10 11.79
CA ASN A 18 -35.67 32.51 10.75
C ASN A 18 -34.22 32.13 11.03
N HIS A 19 -33.79 32.14 12.31
CA HIS A 19 -32.42 31.74 12.68
C HIS A 19 -32.19 30.25 12.52
N VAL A 20 -33.17 29.41 12.90
CA VAL A 20 -33.08 27.95 12.73
C VAL A 20 -33.01 27.60 11.23
N ARG A 21 -33.75 28.32 10.39
CA ARG A 21 -33.72 28.15 8.93
C ARG A 21 -32.42 28.65 8.29
N SER A 22 -31.82 29.70 8.83
CA SER A 22 -30.51 30.21 8.41
C SER A 22 -29.36 29.28 8.78
N LEU A 23 -29.33 28.72 9.99
CA LEU A 23 -28.32 27.73 10.40
C LEU A 23 -28.46 26.43 9.62
N ALA A 24 -29.69 25.98 9.36
CA ALA A 24 -29.94 24.83 8.50
C ALA A 24 -29.44 25.05 7.06
N ALA A 25 -29.56 26.28 6.53
CA ALA A 25 -29.05 26.63 5.21
C ALA A 25 -27.51 26.64 5.16
N ILE A 26 -26.83 27.19 6.17
CA ILE A 26 -25.35 27.21 6.25
C ILE A 26 -24.79 25.79 6.37
N ILE A 27 -25.44 24.91 7.15
CA ILE A 27 -25.04 23.50 7.27
C ILE A 27 -25.24 22.76 5.93
N ALA A 28 -26.30 23.07 5.19
CA ALA A 28 -26.54 22.47 3.87
C ALA A 28 -25.47 22.91 2.86
N GLU A 29 -25.09 24.18 2.87
CA GLU A 29 -24.07 24.76 1.99
C GLU A 29 -22.67 24.20 2.30
N LEU A 30 -22.32 24.06 3.59
CA LEU A 30 -21.05 23.46 4.02
C LEU A 30 -20.95 21.96 3.67
N LYS A 31 -22.08 21.24 3.73
CA LYS A 31 -22.15 19.83 3.32
C LYS A 31 -21.88 19.67 1.82
N ASP A 32 -22.44 20.56 1.00
CA ASP A 32 -22.21 20.54 -0.44
C ASP A 32 -20.76 20.90 -0.77
N GLU A 33 -20.16 21.86 -0.06
CA GLU A 33 -18.76 22.26 -0.26
C GLU A 33 -17.77 21.14 0.16
N ILE A 34 -18.04 20.42 1.26
CA ILE A 34 -17.24 19.24 1.66
C ILE A 34 -17.37 18.12 0.63
N LYS A 35 -18.58 17.89 0.09
CA LYS A 35 -18.82 16.88 -0.93
C LYS A 35 -18.02 17.18 -2.19
N ASP A 36 -18.01 18.43 -2.64
CA ASP A 36 -17.23 18.87 -3.80
C ASP A 36 -15.72 18.74 -3.56
N PHE A 37 -15.23 19.07 -2.36
CA PHE A 37 -13.83 18.90 -2.00
C PHE A 37 -13.39 17.43 -1.96
N VAL A 38 -14.21 16.55 -1.39
CA VAL A 38 -13.94 15.11 -1.33
C VAL A 38 -13.99 14.51 -2.74
N GLN A 39 -14.97 14.89 -3.56
CA GLN A 39 -15.06 14.44 -4.95
C GLN A 39 -13.81 14.85 -5.73
N THR A 40 -13.37 16.09 -5.58
CA THR A 40 -12.16 16.61 -6.23
C THR A 40 -10.91 15.82 -5.80
N ARG A 41 -10.70 15.58 -4.50
CA ARG A 41 -9.55 14.80 -4.01
C ARG A 41 -9.60 13.34 -4.46
N VAL A 42 -10.78 12.73 -4.49
CA VAL A 42 -10.94 11.36 -5.00
C VAL A 42 -10.62 11.30 -6.49
N GLU A 43 -11.02 12.30 -7.26
CA GLU A 43 -10.74 12.38 -8.69
C GLU A 43 -9.24 12.57 -8.97
N MET A 44 -8.57 13.45 -8.23
CA MET A 44 -7.10 13.61 -8.31
C MET A 44 -6.34 12.35 -7.86
N PHE A 45 -6.77 11.71 -6.78
CA PHE A 45 -6.16 10.44 -6.33
C PHE A 45 -6.34 9.34 -7.38
N LYS A 46 -7.51 9.26 -8.01
CA LYS A 46 -7.78 8.31 -9.08
C LYS A 46 -6.93 8.59 -10.32
N SER A 47 -6.66 9.87 -10.65
CA SER A 47 -5.76 10.21 -11.76
C SER A 47 -4.30 9.85 -11.45
N GLU A 48 -3.80 10.16 -10.25
CA GLU A 48 -2.44 9.77 -9.84
C GLU A 48 -2.25 8.25 -9.82
N LEU A 49 -3.24 7.50 -9.33
CA LEU A 49 -3.21 6.04 -9.39
C LEU A 49 -3.21 5.53 -10.82
N ARG A 50 -3.98 6.13 -11.73
CA ARG A 50 -4.00 5.75 -13.15
C ARG A 50 -2.67 6.03 -13.83
N GLU A 51 -2.09 7.19 -13.59
CA GLU A 51 -0.78 7.57 -14.12
C GLU A 51 0.32 6.62 -13.61
N THR A 52 0.28 6.27 -12.32
CA THR A 52 1.17 5.26 -11.74
C THR A 52 0.95 3.90 -12.40
N LEU A 53 -0.29 3.46 -12.57
CA LEU A 53 -0.59 2.19 -13.23
C LEU A 53 -0.18 2.18 -14.70
N ASP A 54 -0.29 3.31 -15.41
CA ASP A 54 0.14 3.43 -16.80
C ASP A 54 1.66 3.41 -16.94
N ALA A 55 2.39 4.04 -16.01
CA ALA A 55 3.84 3.87 -15.88
C ALA A 55 4.22 2.41 -15.61
N TRP A 56 3.45 1.70 -14.78
CA TRP A 56 3.68 0.28 -14.50
C TRP A 56 3.33 -0.62 -15.69
N LYS A 57 2.30 -0.30 -16.49
CA LYS A 57 1.92 -1.10 -17.67
C LYS A 57 3.05 -1.24 -18.68
N THR A 58 3.92 -0.22 -18.79
CA THR A 58 5.08 -0.24 -19.69
C THR A 58 6.34 -0.75 -18.98
N ALA A 59 6.55 -0.37 -17.72
CA ALA A 59 7.72 -0.78 -16.95
C ALA A 59 7.72 -2.27 -16.57
N VAL A 60 6.57 -2.84 -16.19
CA VAL A 60 6.45 -4.23 -15.75
C VAL A 60 6.81 -5.25 -16.84
N PRO A 61 6.28 -5.18 -18.08
CA PRO A 61 6.65 -6.14 -19.12
C PRO A 61 8.12 -5.99 -19.52
N LEU A 62 8.65 -4.77 -19.56
CA LEU A 62 10.06 -4.54 -19.87
C LEU A 62 10.97 -5.11 -18.77
N ALA A 63 10.62 -4.91 -17.50
CA ALA A 63 11.31 -5.51 -16.36
C ALA A 63 11.22 -7.04 -16.39
N ALA A 64 10.07 -7.61 -16.76
CA ALA A 64 9.92 -9.06 -16.89
C ALA A 64 10.85 -9.64 -17.98
N ILE A 65 10.94 -8.99 -19.14
CA ILE A 65 11.87 -9.38 -20.21
C ILE A 65 13.33 -9.24 -19.73
N ALA A 66 13.66 -8.14 -19.06
CA ALA A 66 15.00 -7.93 -18.52
C ALA A 66 15.38 -9.01 -17.50
N VAL A 67 14.49 -9.34 -16.56
CA VAL A 67 14.69 -10.43 -15.59
C VAL A 67 14.85 -11.77 -16.30
N LEU A 68 14.05 -12.05 -17.33
CA LEU A 68 14.17 -13.29 -18.11
C LEU A 68 15.53 -13.39 -18.81
N LEU A 69 15.98 -12.32 -19.46
CA LEU A 69 17.28 -12.27 -20.13
C LEU A 69 18.44 -12.38 -19.14
N LEU A 70 18.37 -11.68 -18.02
CA LEU A 70 19.39 -11.76 -16.96
C LEU A 70 19.43 -13.16 -16.33
N ALA A 71 18.28 -13.78 -16.06
CA ALA A 71 18.20 -15.14 -15.56
C ALA A 71 18.80 -16.15 -16.56
N THR A 72 18.51 -15.97 -17.86
CA THR A 72 19.07 -16.80 -18.93
C THR A 72 20.58 -16.63 -19.02
N ALA A 73 21.08 -15.39 -19.00
CA ALA A 73 22.52 -15.09 -19.02
C ALA A 73 23.23 -15.68 -17.79
N TYR A 74 22.63 -15.53 -16.60
CA TYR A 74 23.13 -16.13 -15.36
C TYR A 74 23.24 -17.66 -15.45
N LEU A 75 22.24 -18.33 -16.03
CA LEU A 75 22.26 -19.77 -16.23
C LEU A 75 23.40 -20.18 -17.17
N LEU A 76 23.54 -19.49 -18.32
CA LEU A 76 24.61 -19.76 -19.29
C LEU A 76 26.00 -19.54 -18.68
N LEU A 77 26.19 -18.46 -17.92
CA LEU A 77 27.44 -18.20 -17.20
C LEU A 77 27.75 -19.29 -16.17
N THR A 78 26.74 -19.75 -15.43
CA THR A 78 26.91 -20.84 -14.46
C THR A 78 27.34 -22.13 -15.15
N ILE A 79 26.70 -22.48 -16.27
CA ILE A 79 27.08 -23.65 -17.09
C ILE A 79 28.51 -23.50 -17.62
N ALA A 80 28.89 -22.31 -18.09
CA ALA A 80 30.24 -22.05 -18.58
C ALA A 80 31.30 -22.28 -17.48
N VAL A 81 31.04 -21.84 -16.25
CA VAL A 81 31.94 -22.09 -15.11
C VAL A 81 32.01 -23.59 -14.78
N VAL A 82 30.87 -24.30 -14.78
CA VAL A 82 30.85 -25.76 -14.58
C VAL A 82 31.69 -26.46 -15.65
N MET A 83 31.53 -26.10 -16.93
CA MET A 83 32.32 -26.68 -18.02
C MET A 83 33.81 -26.40 -17.85
N LEU A 84 34.20 -25.17 -17.48
CA LEU A 84 35.60 -24.80 -17.23
C LEU A 84 36.21 -25.68 -16.14
N ILE A 85 35.50 -25.89 -15.03
CA ILE A 85 35.95 -26.76 -13.94
C ILE A 85 36.00 -28.22 -14.42
N ALA A 86 35.00 -28.69 -15.16
CA ALA A 86 34.98 -30.06 -15.69
C ALA A 86 36.16 -30.35 -16.63
N VAL A 87 36.59 -29.36 -17.43
CA VAL A 87 37.80 -29.44 -18.27
C VAL A 87 39.07 -29.50 -17.40
N ALA A 88 39.14 -28.72 -16.33
CA ALA A 88 40.29 -28.76 -15.40
C ALA A 88 40.46 -30.14 -14.73
N PHE A 89 39.37 -30.90 -14.55
CA PHE A 89 39.39 -32.26 -14.01
C PHE A 89 39.26 -33.35 -15.09
N TRP A 90 39.75 -33.11 -16.31
CA TRP A 90 39.55 -34.01 -17.46
C TRP A 90 39.87 -35.49 -17.18
N ASP A 91 40.92 -35.77 -16.41
CA ASP A 91 41.39 -37.13 -16.11
C ASP A 91 40.51 -37.89 -15.10
N ASN A 92 39.55 -37.22 -14.46
CA ASN A 92 38.69 -37.82 -13.45
C ASN A 92 37.33 -38.23 -14.05
N PRO A 93 36.88 -39.50 -13.90
CA PRO A 93 35.56 -39.93 -14.36
C PRO A 93 34.40 -39.16 -13.69
N TYR A 94 34.62 -38.60 -12.50
CA TYR A 94 33.63 -37.83 -11.73
C TYR A 94 33.72 -36.30 -11.94
N ARG A 95 34.43 -35.83 -12.96
CA ARG A 95 34.64 -34.40 -13.25
C ARG A 95 33.37 -33.54 -13.25
N TRP A 96 32.28 -34.03 -13.84
CA TRP A 96 31.01 -33.32 -13.86
C TRP A 96 30.40 -33.19 -12.47
N PHE A 97 30.41 -34.27 -11.70
CA PHE A 97 29.91 -34.27 -10.32
C PHE A 97 30.66 -33.27 -9.44
N LEU A 98 32.00 -33.30 -9.51
CA LEU A 98 32.84 -32.36 -8.76
C LEU A 98 32.64 -30.91 -9.22
N ALA A 99 32.51 -30.67 -10.53
CA ALA A 99 32.26 -29.33 -11.07
C ALA A 99 30.92 -28.75 -10.57
N PHE A 100 29.83 -29.52 -10.64
CA PHE A 100 28.55 -29.09 -10.10
C PHE A 100 28.58 -28.91 -8.58
N LEU A 101 29.32 -29.75 -7.85
CA LEU A 101 29.45 -29.62 -6.40
C LEU A 101 30.17 -28.33 -6.00
N VAL A 102 31.28 -27.99 -6.68
CA VAL A 102 32.03 -26.75 -6.42
C VAL A 102 31.19 -25.52 -6.74
N VAL A 103 30.56 -25.48 -7.92
CA VAL A 103 29.74 -24.33 -8.34
C VAL A 103 28.48 -24.21 -7.47
N GLY A 104 27.86 -25.33 -7.12
CA GLY A 104 26.72 -25.37 -6.21
C GLY A 104 27.07 -24.89 -4.81
N ALA A 105 28.23 -25.28 -4.28
CA ALA A 105 28.73 -24.77 -3.00
C ALA A 105 28.98 -23.25 -3.07
N LEU A 106 29.60 -22.76 -4.14
CA LEU A 106 29.83 -21.33 -4.34
C LEU A 106 28.53 -20.52 -4.33
N TRP A 107 27.52 -20.96 -5.09
CA TRP A 107 26.20 -20.32 -5.12
C TRP A 107 25.45 -20.44 -3.79
N SER A 108 25.58 -21.56 -3.08
CA SER A 108 24.95 -21.75 -1.78
C SER A 108 25.53 -20.81 -0.72
N ILE A 109 26.84 -20.59 -0.73
CA ILE A 109 27.49 -19.64 0.17
C ILE A 109 27.06 -18.21 -0.18
N GLY A 110 27.18 -17.81 -1.45
CA GLY A 110 26.80 -16.46 -1.89
C GLY A 110 25.33 -16.15 -1.63
N GLY A 111 24.43 -17.04 -2.08
CA GLY A 111 22.99 -16.93 -1.88
C GLY A 111 22.59 -17.03 -0.41
N GLY A 112 23.27 -17.87 0.38
CA GLY A 112 23.05 -17.98 1.81
C GLY A 112 23.40 -16.70 2.57
N ILE A 113 24.55 -16.08 2.26
CA ILE A 113 24.95 -14.80 2.87
C ILE A 113 23.98 -13.69 2.49
N LEU A 114 23.67 -13.53 1.20
CA LEU A 114 22.75 -12.49 0.73
C LEU A 114 21.33 -12.71 1.29
N GLY A 115 20.86 -13.95 1.31
CA GLY A 115 19.56 -14.31 1.89
C GLY A 115 19.51 -14.04 3.40
N TRP A 116 20.60 -14.33 4.12
CA TRP A 116 20.71 -14.03 5.53
C TRP A 116 20.73 -12.52 5.81
N LEU A 117 21.48 -11.74 5.01
CA LEU A 117 21.49 -10.29 5.11
C LEU A 117 20.12 -9.69 4.79
N ALA A 118 19.45 -10.15 3.73
CA ALA A 118 18.10 -9.73 3.37
C ALA A 118 17.09 -10.07 4.49
N LEU A 119 17.17 -11.27 5.07
CA LEU A 119 16.31 -11.67 6.17
C LEU A 119 16.57 -10.84 7.44
N ARG A 120 17.83 -10.52 7.72
CA ARG A 120 18.22 -9.64 8.83
C ARG A 120 17.72 -8.21 8.60
N GLU A 121 17.83 -7.71 7.39
CA GLU A 121 17.34 -6.39 7.00
C GLU A 121 15.81 -6.33 7.11
N PHE A 122 15.09 -7.32 6.59
CA PHE A 122 13.62 -7.37 6.69
C PHE A 122 13.13 -7.53 8.13
N ARG A 123 13.86 -8.26 8.98
CA ARG A 123 13.53 -8.39 10.41
C ARG A 123 13.81 -7.12 11.21
N SER A 124 14.88 -6.39 10.86
CA SER A 124 15.30 -5.17 11.55
C SER A 124 14.53 -3.93 11.08
N LYS A 125 14.32 -3.78 9.77
CA LYS A 125 13.58 -2.67 9.17
C LYS A 125 12.09 -2.92 9.06
N GLY A 126 11.62 -4.14 9.35
CA GLY A 126 10.21 -4.50 9.41
C GLY A 126 9.45 -4.11 8.15
N LEU A 127 9.47 -4.98 7.13
CA LEU A 127 8.59 -4.83 5.96
C LEU A 127 7.09 -4.76 6.31
N PHE A 128 6.72 -5.04 7.56
CA PHE A 128 5.41 -4.78 8.10
C PHE A 128 5.48 -3.63 9.12
N PRO A 129 4.72 -2.54 8.92
CA PRO A 129 4.60 -1.49 9.92
C PRO A 129 4.00 -2.10 11.19
N ARG A 130 4.86 -2.41 12.18
CA ARG A 130 4.45 -3.01 13.46
C ARG A 130 3.36 -2.20 14.14
N LYS A 131 3.44 -0.87 14.02
CA LYS A 131 2.46 0.08 14.55
C LYS A 131 1.05 -0.12 13.97
N THR A 132 0.92 -0.45 12.68
CA THR A 132 -0.38 -0.66 12.04
C THR A 132 -1.00 -2.00 12.42
N ILE A 133 -0.19 -3.06 12.53
CA ILE A 133 -0.69 -4.39 12.94
C ILE A 133 -1.13 -4.40 14.40
N GLU A 134 -0.44 -3.66 15.27
CA GLU A 134 -0.77 -3.58 16.69
C GLU A 134 -2.10 -2.84 16.92
N VAL A 135 -2.34 -1.75 16.17
CA VAL A 135 -3.62 -1.03 16.19
C VAL A 135 -4.76 -1.87 15.58
N LEU A 136 -4.53 -2.58 14.47
CA LEU A 136 -5.53 -3.48 13.87
C LEU A 136 -5.90 -4.66 14.79
N LYS A 137 -4.96 -5.15 15.60
CA LYS A 137 -5.23 -6.19 16.61
C LYS A 137 -6.01 -5.63 17.80
N ALA A 138 -5.69 -4.42 18.25
CA ALA A 138 -6.42 -3.75 19.32
C ALA A 138 -7.88 -3.48 18.91
N ASP A 139 -8.11 -2.98 17.69
CA ASP A 139 -9.46 -2.72 17.17
C ASP A 139 -10.29 -4.00 17.04
N LYS A 140 -9.68 -5.13 16.65
CA LYS A 140 -10.38 -6.42 16.57
C LYS A 140 -10.82 -6.94 17.94
N ILE A 141 -10.00 -6.74 18.98
CA ILE A 141 -10.31 -7.15 20.34
C ILE A 141 -11.46 -6.30 20.90
N TRP A 142 -11.44 -4.99 20.62
CA TRP A 142 -12.50 -4.07 21.08
C TRP A 142 -13.85 -4.34 20.39
N ILE A 143 -13.86 -4.61 19.08
CA ILE A 143 -15.11 -4.97 18.37
C ILE A 143 -15.67 -6.32 18.85
N GLN A 144 -14.82 -7.27 19.23
CA GLN A 144 -15.29 -8.54 19.80
C GLN A 144 -15.83 -8.39 21.23
N SER A 145 -15.28 -7.46 22.04
CA SER A 145 -15.83 -7.19 23.37
C SER A 145 -17.14 -6.43 23.32
N GLU A 146 -17.30 -5.48 22.40
CA GLU A 146 -18.52 -4.66 22.29
C GLU A 146 -19.70 -5.42 21.65
N ALA A 147 -19.43 -6.33 20.71
CA ALA A 147 -20.47 -7.16 20.08
C ALA A 147 -20.93 -8.35 20.95
N GLY A 148 -20.27 -8.57 22.10
CA GLY A 148 -20.55 -9.67 23.02
C GLY A 148 -21.44 -9.31 24.21
N ASP A 149 -21.80 -8.03 24.38
CA ASP A 149 -22.62 -7.56 25.51
C ASP A 149 -24.02 -7.13 25.02
N PRO A 150 -25.00 -8.05 24.96
CA PRO A 150 -26.40 -7.66 24.80
C PRO A 150 -26.88 -7.03 26.11
N VAL A 151 -27.08 -5.71 26.10
CA VAL A 151 -27.91 -4.99 27.08
C VAL A 151 -29.35 -5.51 27.06
#